data_AF-A0A238KDT4-F1
#
_entry.id   AF-A0A238KDT4-F1
#
_cell.length_a   1.000
_cell.length_b   1.000
_cell.length_c   1.000
_cell.angle_alpha   90.00
_cell.angle_beta   90.00
_cell.angle_gamma   90.00
#
_symmetry.space_group_name_H-M   'P 1'
#
loop_
_entity.id
_entity.type
_entity.pdbx_description
1 polymer ?
#
loop_
_entity_poly.entity_id
_entity_poly.type
_entity_poly.pdbx_seq_one_letter_code
_entity_poly.pdbx_strand_id
1 'polypeptide(L)'
;MLDRIVRTSNDVTVAAYENRISELQSEMALFEEEAQKLSKPHREFDEMFELAMRFLSNPYEIWKKGNLTAKKTVLRLVCPTRLRFDRKRGPRPQKRLCLARRYSFFPSI
;
A
#
# COMPACT_ATOMS: atom_id res chain seq x y z
N MET A 1 29.00 -60.34 -9.20
CA MET A 1 29.76 -59.21 -8.60
C MET A 1 29.20 -57.83 -8.99
N LEU A 2 28.62 -57.64 -10.19
CA LEU A 2 27.98 -56.37 -10.59
C LEU A 2 26.70 -56.02 -9.78
N ASP A 3 25.94 -57.03 -9.36
CA ASP A 3 24.69 -56.82 -8.60
C ASP A 3 24.89 -56.15 -7.23
N ARG A 4 26.10 -56.23 -6.66
CA ARG A 4 26.44 -55.58 -5.38
C ARG A 4 26.76 -54.10 -5.56
N ILE A 5 27.38 -53.72 -6.68
CA ILE A 5 27.76 -52.33 -7.00
C ILE A 5 26.52 -51.50 -7.35
N VAL A 6 25.57 -52.09 -8.09
CA VAL A 6 24.29 -51.45 -8.43
C VAL A 6 23.44 -51.24 -7.18
N ARG A 7 23.38 -52.22 -6.26
CA ARG A 7 22.68 -52.07 -4.98
C ARG A 7 23.32 -51.00 -4.09
N THR A 8 24.66 -50.97 -3.96
CA THR A 8 25.33 -49.91 -3.19
C THR A 8 25.17 -48.54 -3.80
N SER A 9 25.13 -48.41 -5.13
CA SER A 9 24.85 -47.13 -5.78
C SER A 9 23.43 -46.65 -5.50
N ASN A 10 22.46 -47.57 -5.44
CA ASN A 10 21.07 -47.25 -5.14
C ASN A 10 20.89 -46.86 -3.66
N ASP A 11 21.54 -47.58 -2.75
CA ASP A 11 21.47 -47.33 -1.30
C ASP A 11 22.08 -45.96 -0.94
N VAL A 12 23.21 -45.60 -1.56
CA VAL A 12 23.84 -44.27 -1.40
C VAL A 12 22.93 -43.17 -1.96
N THR A 13 22.26 -43.40 -3.09
CA THR A 13 21.31 -42.42 -3.62
C THR A 13 20.05 -42.30 -2.78
N VAL A 14 19.52 -43.40 -2.25
CA VAL A 14 18.35 -43.39 -1.35
C VAL A 14 18.65 -42.60 -0.09
N ALA A 15 19.79 -42.82 0.55
CA ALA A 15 20.21 -42.05 1.71
C ALA A 15 20.38 -40.54 1.39
N ALA A 16 20.94 -40.21 0.22
CA ALA A 16 21.04 -38.81 -0.22
C ALA A 16 19.66 -38.17 -0.45
N TYR A 17 18.71 -38.91 -1.01
CA TYR A 17 17.34 -38.45 -1.18
C TYR A 17 16.60 -38.29 0.16
N GLU A 18 16.74 -39.24 1.08
CA GLU A 18 16.14 -39.16 2.42
C GLU A 18 16.65 -37.94 3.20
N ASN A 19 17.95 -37.65 3.12
CA ASN A 19 18.53 -36.44 3.69
C ASN A 19 17.96 -35.18 3.03
N ARG A 20 17.82 -35.17 1.70
CA ARG A 20 17.23 -34.01 1.02
C ARG A 20 15.76 -33.81 1.35
N ILE A 21 15.01 -34.90 1.56
CA ILE A 21 13.60 -34.85 1.97
C ILE A 21 13.49 -34.29 3.39
N SER A 22 14.36 -34.70 4.32
CA SER A 22 14.33 -34.19 5.70
C SER A 22 14.70 -32.71 5.78
N GLU A 23 15.68 -32.26 4.99
CA GLU A 23 16.00 -30.83 4.84
C GLU A 23 14.78 -30.03 4.34
N LEU A 24 14.14 -30.48 3.27
CA LEU A 24 12.96 -29.80 2.71
C LEU A 24 11.77 -29.78 3.69
N GLN A 25 11.56 -30.85 4.46
CA GLN A 25 10.53 -30.88 5.50
C GLN A 25 10.81 -29.87 6.63
N SER A 26 12.08 -29.69 7.00
CA SER A 26 12.46 -28.68 8.00
C SER A 26 12.23 -27.25 7.48
N GLU A 27 12.54 -26.98 6.22
CA GLU A 27 12.27 -25.70 5.57
C GLU A 27 10.76 -25.44 5.46
N MET A 28 9.97 -26.45 5.09
CA MET A 28 8.51 -26.35 5.06
C MET A 28 7.93 -25.97 6.44
N ALA A 29 8.40 -26.60 7.52
CA ALA A 29 7.95 -26.28 8.87
C ALA A 29 8.29 -24.83 9.25
N LEU A 30 9.47 -24.34 8.90
CA LEU A 30 9.87 -22.94 9.12
C LEU A 30 8.97 -21.97 8.32
N PHE A 31 8.70 -22.27 7.05
CA PHE A 31 7.82 -21.45 6.22
C PHE A 31 6.37 -21.48 6.71
N GLU A 32 5.88 -22.61 7.24
CA GLU A 32 4.56 -22.69 7.86
C GLU A 32 4.49 -21.84 9.13
N GLU A 33 5.52 -21.84 9.97
CA GLU A 33 5.59 -20.95 11.14
C GLU A 33 5.64 -19.47 10.75
N GLU A 34 6.43 -19.11 9.74
CA GLU A 34 6.49 -17.74 9.21
C GLU A 34 5.16 -17.32 8.60
N ALA A 35 4.53 -18.20 7.81
CA ALA A 35 3.21 -17.97 7.25
C ALA A 35 2.17 -17.79 8.34
N GLN A 36 2.19 -18.60 9.41
CA GLN A 36 1.29 -18.43 10.56
C GLN A 36 1.54 -17.09 11.29
N LYS A 37 2.80 -16.65 11.42
CA LYS A 37 3.14 -15.33 11.97
C LYS A 37 2.63 -14.18 11.10
N LEU A 38 2.70 -14.33 9.77
CA LEU A 38 2.24 -13.34 8.78
C LEU A 38 0.71 -13.37 8.56
N SER A 39 0.05 -14.50 8.80
CA SER A 39 -1.37 -14.75 8.54
C SER A 39 -2.34 -14.04 9.49
N LYS A 40 -1.85 -13.15 10.34
CA LYS A 40 -2.71 -12.23 11.09
C LYS A 40 -2.71 -10.86 10.39
N PRO A 41 -3.52 -10.63 9.34
CA PRO A 41 -3.94 -9.29 9.04
C PRO A 41 -4.76 -8.84 10.25
N HIS A 42 -4.14 -8.06 11.14
CA HIS A 42 -4.74 -7.64 12.40
C HIS A 42 -6.04 -6.84 12.18
N ARG A 43 -6.22 -6.26 10.98
CA ARG A 43 -7.45 -5.69 10.42
C ARG A 43 -7.34 -5.73 8.90
N GLU A 44 -8.47 -5.76 8.19
CA GLU A 44 -8.44 -5.58 6.74
C GLU A 44 -7.84 -4.19 6.42
N PHE A 45 -7.06 -4.09 5.35
CA PHE A 45 -6.46 -2.83 4.91
C PHE A 45 -7.53 -1.72 4.81
N ASP A 46 -8.73 -2.08 4.37
CA ASP A 46 -9.83 -1.14 4.23
C ASP A 46 -10.27 -0.55 5.59
N GLU A 47 -10.37 -1.37 6.65
CA GLU A 47 -10.69 -0.90 8.00
C GLU A 47 -9.61 0.02 8.59
N MET A 48 -8.34 -0.24 8.27
CA MET A 48 -7.23 0.60 8.74
C MET A 48 -7.24 1.99 8.10
N PHE A 49 -7.66 2.08 6.83
CA PHE A 49 -7.63 3.33 6.06
C PHE A 49 -9.00 4.00 5.89
N GLU A 50 -10.09 3.37 6.34
CA GLU A 50 -11.45 3.89 6.19
C GLU A 50 -11.57 5.32 6.70
N LEU A 51 -11.06 5.60 7.90
CA LEU A 51 -11.14 6.93 8.50
C LEU A 51 -10.34 7.97 7.71
N ALA A 52 -9.14 7.61 7.25
CA ALA A 52 -8.30 8.48 6.44
C ALA A 52 -8.94 8.77 5.06
N MET A 53 -9.53 7.76 4.43
CA MET A 53 -10.22 7.91 3.14
C MET A 53 -11.51 8.71 3.28
N ARG A 54 -12.31 8.49 4.33
CA ARG A 54 -13.47 9.32 4.67
C ARG A 54 -13.07 10.77 4.96
N PHE A 55 -11.93 10.98 5.60
CA PHE A 55 -11.40 12.32 5.81
C PHE A 55 -11.03 12.99 4.48
N LEU A 56 -10.31 12.29 3.60
CA LEU A 56 -9.88 12.81 2.30
C LEU A 56 -11.03 12.99 1.28
N SER A 57 -12.13 12.25 1.41
CA SER A 57 -13.26 12.30 0.49
C SER A 57 -14.04 13.62 0.55
N ASN A 58 -13.97 14.34 1.68
CA ASN A 58 -14.63 15.64 1.84
C ASN A 58 -13.63 16.79 2.12
N PRO A 59 -12.91 17.26 1.08
CA PRO A 59 -11.93 18.34 1.22
C PRO A 59 -12.55 19.68 1.66
N TYR A 60 -13.85 19.90 1.45
CA TYR A 60 -14.54 21.14 1.85
C TYR A 60 -14.68 21.28 3.36
N GLU A 61 -15.04 20.20 4.06
CA GLU A 61 -15.13 20.21 5.52
C GLU A 61 -13.76 20.47 6.17
N ILE A 62 -12.69 19.90 5.60
CA ILE A 62 -11.31 20.16 6.03
C ILE A 62 -10.95 21.63 5.84
N TRP A 63 -11.35 22.24 4.72
CA TRP A 63 -11.09 23.65 4.45
C TRP A 63 -11.85 24.58 5.40
N LYS A 64 -13.11 24.27 5.73
CA LYS A 64 -13.94 25.10 6.62
C LYS A 64 -13.43 25.08 8.06
N LYS A 65 -13.09 23.90 8.59
CA LYS A 65 -12.73 23.70 10.01
C LYS A 65 -11.21 23.76 10.26
N GLY A 66 -10.39 23.63 9.22
CA GLY A 66 -8.94 23.48 9.35
C GLY A 66 -8.15 24.79 9.47
N ASN A 67 -6.98 24.68 10.07
CA ASN A 67 -5.98 25.75 10.18
C ASN A 67 -5.39 26.09 8.80
N LEU A 68 -4.62 27.19 8.71
CA LEU A 68 -4.00 27.65 7.45
C LEU A 68 -3.13 26.56 6.78
N THR A 69 -2.47 25.72 7.57
CA THR A 69 -1.70 24.56 7.08
C THR A 69 -2.59 23.53 6.41
N ALA A 70 -3.70 23.14 7.05
CA ALA A 70 -4.70 22.22 6.49
C ALA A 70 -5.34 22.80 5.21
N LYS A 71 -5.61 24.11 5.19
CA LYS A 71 -6.09 24.79 3.97
C LYS A 71 -5.07 24.68 2.84
N LYS A 72 -3.78 24.93 3.11
CA LYS A 72 -2.71 24.78 2.11
C LYS A 72 -2.56 23.34 1.62
N THR A 73 -2.70 22.34 2.48
CA THR A 73 -2.62 20.92 2.07
C THR A 73 -3.81 20.53 1.20
N VAL A 74 -5.04 20.90 1.59
CA VAL A 74 -6.23 20.69 0.76
C VAL A 74 -6.09 21.35 -0.60
N LEU A 75 -5.53 22.57 -0.65
CA LEU A 75 -5.28 23.26 -1.90
C LEU A 75 -4.31 22.51 -2.82
N ARG A 76 -3.26 21.91 -2.25
CA ARG A 76 -2.30 21.05 -2.98
C ARG A 76 -2.95 19.74 -3.44
N LEU A 77 -3.84 19.17 -2.64
CA LEU A 77 -4.57 17.95 -2.98
C LEU A 77 -5.55 18.17 -4.15
N VAL A 78 -6.34 19.25 -4.09
CA VAL A 78 -7.38 19.54 -5.09
C VAL A 78 -6.80 20.16 -6.37
N CYS A 79 -5.65 20.83 -6.27
CA CYS A 79 -5.01 21.53 -7.37
C CYS A 79 -3.52 21.16 -7.42
N PRO A 80 -3.14 20.16 -8.24
CA PRO A 80 -1.74 19.74 -8.38
C PRO A 80 -0.87 20.84 -9.01
N THR A 81 -1.49 21.75 -9.79
CA THR A 81 -0.81 22.88 -10.40
C THR A 81 -0.81 24.11 -9.50
N ARG A 82 0.25 24.92 -9.56
CA ARG A 82 0.33 26.19 -8.82
C ARG A 82 -0.80 27.14 -9.24
N LEU A 83 -1.63 27.53 -8.27
CA LEU A 83 -2.65 28.55 -8.47
C LEU A 83 -2.01 29.90 -8.75
N ARG A 84 -2.41 30.55 -9.85
CA ARG A 84 -2.02 31.94 -10.11
C ARG A 84 -2.99 32.85 -9.37
N PHE A 85 -2.45 33.74 -8.54
CA PHE A 85 -3.25 34.71 -7.79
C PHE A 85 -3.30 36.04 -8.55
N ASP A 86 -4.51 36.53 -8.83
CA ASP A 86 -4.75 37.85 -9.41
C ASP A 86 -5.50 38.71 -8.38
N ARG A 87 -4.93 39.86 -8.00
CA ARG A 87 -5.47 40.70 -6.92
C ARG A 87 -6.87 41.26 -7.24
N LYS A 88 -7.24 41.36 -8.51
CA LYS A 88 -8.56 41.87 -8.94
C LYS A 88 -9.60 40.77 -9.17
N ARG A 89 -9.18 39.52 -9.36
CA ARG A 89 -10.04 38.42 -9.81
C ARG A 89 -9.95 37.17 -8.93
N GLY A 90 -9.16 37.21 -7.87
CA GLY A 90 -8.91 36.09 -6.98
C GLY A 90 -8.04 34.99 -7.61
N PRO A 91 -8.03 33.80 -6.99
CA PRO A 91 -7.24 32.66 -7.44
C PRO A 91 -7.76 32.10 -8.78
N ARG A 92 -6.90 32.03 -9.78
CA ARG A 92 -7.19 31.49 -11.11
C ARG A 92 -6.68 30.04 -11.19
N PRO A 93 -7.54 29.01 -11.03
CA PRO A 93 -7.17 27.65 -11.38
C PRO A 93 -7.02 27.53 -12.91
N GLN A 94 -5.97 26.86 -13.38
CA GLN A 94 -5.95 26.39 -14.77
C GLN A 94 -7.05 25.32 -14.89
N LYS A 95 -8.11 25.68 -15.61
CA LYS A 95 -9.40 24.95 -15.66
C LYS A 95 -9.31 23.45 -15.99
N ARG A 96 -8.16 22.95 -16.48
CA ARG A 96 -7.97 21.55 -16.87
C ARG A 96 -7.54 20.62 -15.74
N LEU A 97 -6.88 21.11 -14.67
CA LEU A 97 -6.29 20.21 -13.66
C LEU A 97 -6.84 20.37 -12.24
N CYS A 98 -7.67 21.38 -11.95
CA CYS A 98 -8.15 21.61 -10.58
C CYS A 98 -9.65 21.35 -10.47
N LEU A 99 -10.02 20.36 -9.64
CA LEU A 99 -11.41 19.94 -9.37
C LEU A 99 -12.22 21.00 -8.58
N ALA A 100 -11.55 22.08 -8.14
CA ALA A 100 -12.11 23.19 -7.38
C ALA A 100 -13.21 24.01 -8.09
N ARG A 101 -13.57 23.70 -9.34
CA ARG A 101 -14.67 24.37 -10.05
C ARG A 101 -16.05 23.80 -9.70
N ARG A 102 -16.12 22.55 -9.20
CA ARG A 102 -17.39 21.87 -8.91
C ARG A 102 -17.96 22.21 -7.53
N TYR A 103 -17.10 22.52 -6.58
CA TYR A 103 -17.46 23.05 -5.27
C TYR A 103 -17.07 24.52 -5.28
N SER A 104 -17.97 25.43 -4.90
CA SER A 104 -17.75 26.88 -4.76
C SER A 104 -16.71 27.18 -3.67
N PHE A 105 -15.47 26.76 -3.89
CA PHE A 105 -14.39 26.67 -2.91
C PHE A 105 -13.68 28.01 -2.68
N PHE A 106 -13.83 28.93 -3.62
CA PHE A 106 -13.34 30.29 -3.53
C PHE A 106 -14.52 31.21 -3.25
N PRO A 107 -14.75 31.63 -1.99
CA PRO A 107 -15.69 32.69 -1.72
C PRO A 107 -15.18 33.96 -2.41
N SER A 108 -16.08 34.68 -3.08
CA SER A 108 -15.82 36.02 -3.59
C SER A 108 -15.29 36.88 -2.44
N ILE A 109 -14.04 37.34 -2.59
CA ILE A 109 -13.48 38.46 -1.83
C ILE A 109 -13.95 39.74 -2.51
#